data_AF-A0A350JMB9-F1
#
_entry.id   AF-A0A350JMB9-F1
#
_cell.length_a   1.000
_cell.length_b   1.000
_cell.length_c   1.000
_cell.angle_alpha   90.00
_cell.angle_beta   90.00
_cell.angle_gamma   90.00
#
_symmetry.space_group_name_H-M   'P 1'
#
loop_
_entity.id
_entity.type
_entity.pdbx_description
1 polymer ?
#
loop_
_entity_poly.entity_id
_entity_poly.type
_entity_poly.pdbx_seq_one_letter_code
_entity_poly.pdbx_strand_id
1 'polypeptide(L)'
;MKYEEIVRVQDAIYFLQEFVESQPNSHGELTVSVLRSLFDTHIPNFPHIFKALTRGSGRPPINEWSKKDAVAYIDVLNLKIYQLTTEEQILWSVLNRYQPWQRRANQEYFMANWVIQVMKRRNCSASAAAQWIQRNSDVDDDGKAINARHLLTQYERYKSKKVK
;
A
#
# COMPACT_ATOMS: atom_id res chain seq x y z
N MET A 1 -7.56 -10.16 3.51
CA MET A 1 -7.59 -10.81 2.18
C MET A 1 -6.57 -11.94 2.17
N LYS A 2 -6.87 -13.14 1.64
CA LYS A 2 -5.86 -14.21 1.59
C LYS A 2 -4.90 -14.00 0.40
N TYR A 3 -3.65 -14.47 0.53
CA TYR A 3 -2.63 -14.34 -0.51
C TYR A 3 -3.10 -14.87 -1.88
N GLU A 4 -3.77 -16.03 -1.91
CA GLU A 4 -4.30 -16.66 -3.13
C GLU A 4 -5.48 -15.89 -3.78
N GLU A 5 -6.03 -14.88 -3.11
CA GLU A 5 -7.21 -14.12 -3.57
C GLU A 5 -6.86 -12.79 -4.25
N ILE A 6 -5.57 -12.46 -4.38
CA ILE A 6 -5.13 -11.20 -4.99
C ILE A 6 -5.22 -11.32 -6.52
N VAL A 7 -6.24 -10.69 -7.09
CA VAL A 7 -6.53 -10.74 -8.54
C VAL A 7 -6.11 -9.44 -9.25
N ARG A 8 -6.06 -8.31 -8.53
CA ARG A 8 -5.72 -6.99 -9.08
C ARG A 8 -4.64 -6.30 -8.27
N VAL A 9 -3.93 -5.39 -8.92
CA VAL A 9 -2.92 -4.54 -8.28
C VAL A 9 -3.49 -3.73 -7.09
N GLN A 10 -4.75 -3.27 -7.18
CA GLN A 10 -5.40 -2.60 -6.04
C GLN A 10 -5.62 -3.52 -4.84
N ASP A 11 -5.88 -4.80 -5.09
CA ASP A 11 -6.05 -5.81 -4.03
C ASP A 11 -4.70 -6.07 -3.34
N ALA A 12 -3.60 -6.04 -4.09
CA ALA A 12 -2.25 -6.17 -3.56
C ALA A 12 -1.84 -4.99 -2.67
N ILE A 13 -2.24 -3.75 -3.02
CA ILE A 13 -2.03 -2.57 -2.16
C ILE A 13 -2.76 -2.75 -0.81
N TYR A 14 -3.99 -3.25 -0.85
CA TYR A 14 -4.78 -3.49 0.36
C TYR A 14 -4.16 -4.59 1.22
N PHE A 15 -3.78 -5.70 0.59
CA PHE A 15 -3.05 -6.79 1.25
C PHE A 15 -1.78 -6.29 1.94
N LEU A 16 -0.96 -5.47 1.26
CA LEU A 16 0.26 -4.92 1.84
C LEU A 16 -0.02 -4.09 3.10
N GLN A 17 -1.08 -3.28 3.08
CA GLN A 17 -1.45 -2.47 4.25
C GLN A 17 -1.92 -3.35 5.42
N GLU A 18 -2.85 -4.28 5.19
CA GLU A 18 -3.31 -5.22 6.23
C GLU A 18 -2.13 -6.01 6.80
N PHE A 19 -1.22 -6.45 5.93
CA PHE A 19 -0.02 -7.18 6.35
C PHE A 19 0.83 -6.33 7.28
N VAL A 20 1.15 -5.09 6.89
CA VAL A 20 2.01 -4.18 7.67
C VAL A 20 1.37 -3.79 9.00
N GLU A 21 0.07 -3.54 9.03
CA GLU A 21 -0.69 -3.23 10.25
C GLU A 21 -0.81 -4.43 11.20
N SER A 22 -0.84 -5.64 10.64
CA SER A 22 -0.86 -6.87 11.45
C SER A 22 0.50 -7.21 12.09
N GLN A 23 1.59 -6.57 11.66
CA GLN A 23 2.91 -6.84 12.23
C GLN A 23 3.05 -6.19 13.61
N PRO A 24 3.61 -6.90 14.60
CA PRO A 24 3.78 -6.37 15.95
C PRO A 24 4.73 -5.14 15.94
N ASN A 25 4.32 -4.06 16.62
CA ASN A 25 5.08 -2.80 16.74
C ASN A 25 5.36 -2.07 15.41
N SER A 26 4.67 -2.46 14.34
CA SER A 26 4.73 -1.79 13.05
C SER A 26 3.62 -0.73 13.03
N HIS A 27 3.95 0.53 13.29
CA HIS A 27 3.00 1.65 13.20
C HIS A 27 2.62 1.98 11.73
N GLY A 28 2.34 0.97 10.90
CA GLY A 28 2.05 1.15 9.47
C GLY A 28 3.30 1.30 8.59
N GLU A 29 4.51 1.10 9.14
CA GLU A 29 5.78 1.35 8.46
C GLU A 29 6.38 0.07 7.83
N LEU A 30 7.01 0.22 6.64
CA LEU A 30 7.83 -0.84 6.02
C LEU A 30 9.21 -0.89 6.69
N THR A 31 9.25 -1.29 7.96
CA THR A 31 10.52 -1.55 8.65
C THR A 31 11.24 -2.75 8.02
N VAL A 32 12.53 -2.91 8.33
CA VAL A 32 13.33 -4.03 7.78
C VAL A 32 12.76 -5.39 8.19
N SER A 33 12.23 -5.52 9.41
CA SER A 33 11.62 -6.78 9.88
C SER A 33 10.31 -7.08 9.17
N VAL A 34 9.47 -6.06 8.95
CA VAL A 34 8.22 -6.18 8.20
C VAL A 34 8.49 -6.57 6.76
N LEU A 35 9.44 -5.90 6.10
CA LEU A 35 9.86 -6.24 4.74
C LEU A 35 10.41 -7.67 4.68
N ARG A 36 11.20 -8.10 5.66
CA ARG A 36 11.74 -9.46 5.69
C ARG A 36 10.61 -10.49 5.75
N SER A 37 9.69 -10.33 6.69
CA SER A 37 8.52 -11.20 6.84
C SER A 37 7.69 -11.27 5.56
N LEU A 38 7.47 -10.12 4.91
CA LEU A 38 6.73 -10.03 3.66
C LEU A 38 7.44 -10.76 2.51
N PHE A 39 8.74 -10.53 2.32
CA PHE A 39 9.49 -11.15 1.23
C PHE A 39 9.64 -12.66 1.44
N ASP A 40 9.92 -13.10 2.66
CA ASP A 40 10.08 -14.54 2.95
C ASP A 40 8.75 -15.30 2.76
N THR A 41 7.62 -14.67 3.06
CA THR A 41 6.30 -15.34 3.04
C THR A 41 5.57 -15.19 1.70
N HIS A 42 5.67 -14.03 1.05
CA HIS A 42 4.80 -13.65 -0.08
C HIS A 42 5.56 -13.19 -1.32
N ILE A 43 6.86 -12.94 -1.24
CA ILE A 43 7.68 -12.47 -2.36
C ILE A 43 9.04 -13.22 -2.46
N PRO A 44 9.05 -14.57 -2.37
CA PRO A 44 10.29 -15.34 -2.23
C PRO A 44 11.19 -15.31 -3.47
N ASN A 45 10.67 -14.98 -4.65
CA ASN A 45 11.42 -14.97 -5.90
C ASN A 45 12.20 -13.67 -6.14
N PHE A 46 12.05 -12.67 -5.26
CA PHE A 46 12.72 -11.37 -5.40
C PHE A 46 13.67 -11.01 -4.23
N PRO A 47 14.53 -11.93 -3.74
CA PRO A 47 15.37 -11.67 -2.57
C PRO A 47 16.44 -10.59 -2.83
N HIS A 48 16.85 -10.42 -4.09
CA HIS A 48 17.79 -9.38 -4.51
C HIS A 48 17.20 -7.96 -4.34
N ILE A 49 15.88 -7.80 -4.54
CA ILE A 49 15.17 -6.54 -4.30
C ILE A 49 15.11 -6.24 -2.81
N PHE A 50 14.74 -7.22 -1.98
CA PHE A 50 14.76 -7.06 -0.53
C PHE A 50 16.15 -6.59 -0.04
N LYS A 51 17.21 -7.30 -0.45
CA LYS A 51 18.61 -6.98 -0.09
C LYS A 51 18.98 -5.54 -0.47
N ALA A 52 18.49 -5.05 -1.61
CA ALA A 52 18.74 -3.70 -2.07
C ALA A 52 17.92 -2.64 -1.31
N LEU A 53 16.66 -2.93 -0.97
CA LEU A 53 15.77 -2.01 -0.24
C LEU A 53 16.21 -1.80 1.21
N THR A 54 16.70 -2.84 1.88
CA THR A 54 17.07 -2.81 3.31
C THR A 54 18.55 -2.52 3.56
N ARG A 55 19.33 -2.26 2.51
CA ARG A 55 20.76 -1.92 2.65
C ARG A 55 20.92 -0.55 3.31
N GLY A 56 21.93 -0.43 4.18
CA GLY A 56 22.37 0.86 4.71
C GLY A 56 22.94 1.80 3.64
N SER A 57 23.31 3.01 4.03
CA SER A 57 23.78 4.11 3.15
C SER A 57 25.19 3.92 2.53
N GLY A 58 25.54 2.69 2.14
CA GLY A 58 26.82 2.34 1.53
C GLY A 58 26.74 2.10 0.03
N ARG A 59 27.90 2.13 -0.65
CA ARG A 59 28.01 1.72 -2.05
C ARG A 59 27.70 0.23 -2.18
N PRO A 60 26.83 -0.19 -3.11
CA PRO A 60 26.60 -1.60 -3.41
C PRO A 60 27.91 -2.33 -3.80
N PRO A 61 28.06 -3.61 -3.43
CA PRO A 61 29.08 -4.47 -4.03
C PRO A 61 28.93 -4.53 -5.56
N ILE A 62 30.02 -4.92 -6.22
CA ILE A 62 30.04 -5.08 -7.68
C ILE A 62 28.97 -6.10 -8.09
N ASN A 63 28.18 -5.77 -9.12
CA ASN A 63 27.06 -6.56 -9.65
C ASN A 63 25.83 -6.70 -8.73
N GLU A 64 25.73 -5.93 -7.66
CA GLU A 64 24.53 -5.91 -6.82
C GLU A 64 23.66 -4.67 -7.05
N TRP A 65 22.35 -4.85 -6.93
CA TRP A 65 21.40 -3.74 -7.08
C TRP A 65 21.57 -2.70 -5.98
N SER A 66 21.53 -1.44 -6.38
CA SER A 66 21.29 -0.32 -5.47
C SER A 66 19.81 -0.23 -5.11
N LYS A 67 19.50 0.53 -4.04
CA LYS A 67 18.11 0.86 -3.70
C LYS A 67 17.38 1.55 -4.86
N LYS A 68 18.10 2.36 -5.66
CA LYS A 68 17.53 3.02 -6.84
C LYS A 68 17.13 2.00 -7.91
N ASP A 69 17.98 1.01 -8.17
CA ASP A 69 17.69 -0.04 -9.17
C ASP A 69 16.48 -0.88 -8.74
N ALA A 70 16.40 -1.23 -7.46
CA ALA A 70 15.25 -1.91 -6.88
C ALA A 70 13.94 -1.13 -7.05
N VAL A 71 13.94 0.17 -6.77
CA VAL A 71 12.75 1.02 -6.93
C VAL A 71 12.38 1.21 -8.41
N ALA A 72 13.36 1.30 -9.30
CA ALA A 72 13.15 1.41 -10.75
C ALA A 72 12.54 0.14 -11.36
N TYR A 73 12.62 -1.01 -10.69
CA TYR A 73 11.98 -2.25 -11.14
C TYR A 73 10.46 -2.13 -11.29
N ILE A 74 9.82 -1.15 -10.63
CA ILE A 74 8.41 -0.86 -10.82
C ILE A 74 8.05 -0.56 -12.29
N ASP A 75 8.98 0.03 -13.06
CA ASP A 75 8.75 0.34 -14.47
C ASP A 75 8.65 -0.93 -15.32
N VAL A 76 9.45 -1.96 -14.98
CA VAL A 76 9.39 -3.28 -15.60
C VAL A 76 8.04 -3.95 -15.31
N LEU A 77 7.56 -3.84 -14.06
CA LEU A 77 6.25 -4.37 -13.69
C LEU A 77 5.11 -3.61 -14.40
N ASN A 78 5.23 -2.29 -14.57
CA ASN A 78 4.23 -1.48 -15.28
C ASN A 78 4.08 -1.87 -16.76
N LEU A 79 5.14 -2.30 -17.43
CA LEU A 79 5.06 -2.76 -18.83
C LEU A 79 4.16 -3.99 -19.01
N LYS A 80 3.95 -4.78 -17.95
CA LYS A 80 3.13 -5.99 -17.96
C LYS A 80 2.05 -5.98 -16.87
N ILE A 81 1.54 -4.79 -16.53
CA ILE A 81 0.64 -4.56 -15.38
C ILE A 81 -0.60 -5.48 -15.37
N TYR A 82 -1.12 -5.85 -16.54
CA TYR A 82 -2.30 -6.72 -16.70
C TYR A 82 -2.00 -8.22 -16.61
N GLN A 83 -0.72 -8.58 -16.54
CA GLN A 83 -0.24 -9.97 -16.55
C GLN A 83 0.63 -10.27 -15.32
N LEU A 84 0.62 -9.39 -14.31
CA LEU A 84 1.38 -9.60 -13.09
C LEU A 84 0.85 -10.83 -12.35
N THR A 85 1.78 -11.71 -11.97
CA THR A 85 1.50 -12.77 -10.99
C THR A 85 1.14 -12.15 -9.63
N THR A 86 0.48 -12.91 -8.76
CA THR A 86 0.13 -12.45 -7.41
C THR A 86 1.34 -11.90 -6.65
N GLU A 87 2.46 -12.61 -6.70
CA GLU A 87 3.71 -12.17 -6.11
C GLU A 87 4.18 -10.82 -6.67
N GLU A 88 4.15 -10.65 -7.98
CA GLU A 88 4.54 -9.41 -8.65
C GLU A 88 3.58 -8.25 -8.36
N GLN A 89 2.30 -8.52 -8.15
CA GLN A 89 1.33 -7.51 -7.73
C GLN A 89 1.66 -6.98 -6.33
N ILE A 90 2.07 -7.86 -5.41
CA ILE A 90 2.50 -7.46 -4.07
C ILE A 90 3.83 -6.71 -4.16
N LEU A 91 4.80 -7.21 -4.93
CA LEU A 91 6.06 -6.51 -5.14
C LEU A 91 5.82 -5.11 -5.72
N TRP A 92 4.93 -5.00 -6.72
CA TRP A 92 4.52 -3.72 -7.29
C TRP A 92 4.01 -2.78 -6.19
N SER A 93 3.14 -3.28 -5.29
CA SER A 93 2.60 -2.49 -4.19
C SER A 93 3.67 -2.00 -3.20
N VAL A 94 4.69 -2.84 -2.92
CA VAL A 94 5.84 -2.49 -2.07
C VAL A 94 6.65 -1.37 -2.71
N LEU A 95 7.06 -1.57 -3.97
CA LEU A 95 7.89 -0.59 -4.70
C LEU A 95 7.14 0.73 -4.87
N ASN A 96 5.82 0.68 -5.01
CA ASN A 96 4.99 1.86 -5.13
C ASN A 96 5.00 2.75 -3.87
N ARG A 97 5.21 2.18 -2.66
CA ARG A 97 5.37 2.97 -1.42
C ARG A 97 6.61 3.87 -1.44
N TYR A 98 7.58 3.59 -2.31
CA TYR A 98 8.79 4.40 -2.48
C TYR A 98 8.66 5.49 -3.56
N GLN A 99 7.52 5.58 -4.27
CA GLN A 99 7.30 6.56 -5.33
C GLN A 99 6.63 7.86 -4.79
N PRO A 100 7.23 9.05 -5.00
CA PRO A 100 6.72 10.31 -4.43
C PRO A 100 5.32 10.70 -4.92
N TRP A 101 4.98 10.43 -6.19
CA TRP A 101 3.74 10.89 -6.81
C TRP A 101 2.54 9.96 -6.55
N GLN A 102 2.77 8.66 -6.35
CA GLN A 102 1.70 7.67 -6.13
C GLN A 102 1.23 7.61 -4.67
N ARG A 103 1.98 8.18 -3.71
CA ARG A 103 1.56 8.32 -2.31
C ARG A 103 0.17 8.95 -2.19
N ARG A 104 -0.17 9.92 -3.05
CA ARG A 104 -1.49 10.58 -3.09
C ARG A 104 -2.61 9.68 -3.64
N ALA A 105 -2.33 8.85 -4.64
CA ALA A 105 -3.32 7.96 -5.24
C ALA A 105 -3.65 6.76 -4.31
N ASN A 106 -2.63 6.24 -3.63
CA ASN A 106 -2.79 5.19 -2.62
C ASN A 106 -3.54 5.73 -1.39
N GLN A 107 -3.24 6.96 -0.96
CA GLN A 107 -3.98 7.64 0.10
C GLN A 107 -5.45 7.89 -0.29
N GLU A 108 -5.72 8.32 -1.53
CA GLU A 108 -7.09 8.50 -2.03
C GLU A 108 -7.90 7.19 -2.00
N TYR A 109 -7.29 6.10 -2.50
CA TYR A 109 -7.89 4.77 -2.48
C TYR A 109 -8.13 4.25 -1.06
N PHE A 110 -7.14 4.40 -0.17
CA PHE A 110 -7.21 3.98 1.22
C PHE A 110 -8.33 4.71 1.96
N MET A 111 -8.33 6.04 1.89
CA MET A 111 -9.36 6.86 2.54
C MET A 111 -10.76 6.54 2.01
N ALA A 112 -10.89 6.27 0.72
CA ALA A 112 -12.16 5.84 0.14
C ALA A 112 -12.63 4.48 0.67
N ASN A 113 -11.73 3.51 0.76
CA ASN A 113 -12.06 2.18 1.27
C ASN A 113 -12.38 2.18 2.77
N TRP A 114 -11.70 3.00 3.57
CA TRP A 114 -12.00 3.16 4.98
C TRP A 114 -13.44 3.64 5.18
N VAL A 115 -13.85 4.66 4.42
CA VAL A 115 -15.23 5.14 4.39
C VAL A 115 -16.19 4.01 3.99
N ILE A 116 -15.90 3.26 2.92
CA ILE A 116 -16.75 2.14 2.46
C ILE A 116 -16.90 1.05 3.52
N GLN A 117 -15.83 0.67 4.23
CA GLN A 117 -15.89 -0.35 5.27
C GLN A 117 -16.76 0.10 6.45
N VAL A 118 -16.59 1.34 6.90
CA VAL A 118 -17.41 1.89 8.00
C VAL A 118 -18.88 2.02 7.58
N MET A 119 -19.14 2.45 6.35
CA MET A 119 -20.50 2.47 5.79
C MET A 119 -21.15 1.09 5.87
N LYS A 120 -20.45 0.04 5.45
CA LYS A 120 -20.94 -1.35 5.50
C LYS A 120 -21.16 -1.83 6.93
N ARG A 121 -20.17 -1.65 7.82
CA ARG A 121 -20.23 -2.12 9.22
C ARG A 121 -21.31 -1.44 10.03
N ARG A 122 -21.56 -0.15 9.78
CA ARG A 122 -22.52 0.66 10.54
C ARG A 122 -23.84 0.90 9.81
N ASN A 123 -23.99 0.35 8.61
CA ASN A 123 -25.10 0.58 7.71
C ASN A 123 -25.46 2.07 7.58
N CYS A 124 -24.48 2.91 7.25
CA CYS A 124 -24.61 4.36 7.26
C CYS A 124 -24.13 5.03 5.96
N SER A 125 -24.43 6.32 5.80
CA SER A 125 -23.99 7.11 4.65
C SER A 125 -22.48 7.40 4.69
N ALA A 126 -21.89 7.72 3.54
CA ALA A 126 -20.46 8.08 3.44
C ALA A 126 -20.09 9.26 4.36
N SER A 127 -20.99 10.24 4.50
CA SER A 127 -20.80 11.38 5.40
C SER A 127 -20.79 10.97 6.87
N ALA A 128 -21.74 10.11 7.27
CA ALA A 128 -21.77 9.57 8.62
C ALA A 128 -20.55 8.69 8.93
N ALA A 129 -20.08 7.91 7.95
CA ALA A 129 -18.88 7.11 8.06
C ALA A 129 -17.62 7.98 8.22
N ALA A 130 -17.44 9.02 7.41
CA ALA A 130 -16.30 9.93 7.51
C ALA A 130 -16.27 10.70 8.85
N GLN A 131 -17.41 11.17 9.34
CA GLN A 131 -17.51 11.79 10.67
C GLN A 131 -17.22 10.81 11.79
N TRP A 132 -17.67 9.57 11.65
CA TRP A 132 -17.38 8.52 12.63
C TRP A 132 -15.87 8.24 12.68
N ILE A 133 -15.21 8.11 11.53
CA ILE A 133 -13.77 7.91 11.44
C ILE A 133 -13.02 9.07 12.12
N GLN A 134 -13.35 10.32 11.79
CA GLN A 134 -12.71 11.49 12.41
C GLN A 134 -12.86 11.51 13.94
N ARG A 135 -13.97 11.00 14.49
CA ARG A 135 -14.21 11.00 15.95
C ARG A 135 -13.51 9.87 16.69
N ASN A 136 -13.12 8.80 15.99
CA ASN A 136 -12.64 7.55 16.59
C ASN A 136 -11.21 7.20 16.17
N SER A 137 -10.55 8.07 15.40
CA SER A 137 -9.20 7.88 14.90
C SER A 137 -8.39 9.15 15.13
N ASP A 138 -7.24 9.02 15.76
CA ASP A 138 -6.42 10.17 16.16
C ASP A 138 -5.67 10.81 14.97
N VAL A 139 -5.19 10.00 14.02
CA VAL A 139 -4.39 10.45 12.87
C VAL A 139 -4.58 9.54 11.64
N ASP A 140 -4.33 10.07 10.45
CA ASP A 140 -4.29 9.33 9.18
C ASP A 140 -2.93 8.62 9.01
N ASP A 141 -2.77 7.87 7.91
CA ASP A 141 -1.53 7.14 7.58
C ASP A 141 -0.26 8.02 7.49
N ASP A 142 -0.41 9.35 7.40
CA ASP A 142 0.69 10.31 7.39
C ASP A 142 0.91 10.99 8.76
N GLY A 143 0.24 10.52 9.83
CA GLY A 143 0.32 11.11 11.16
C GLY A 143 -0.40 12.46 11.28
N LYS A 144 -1.28 12.80 10.34
CA LYS A 144 -2.05 14.05 10.35
C LYS A 144 -3.43 13.82 10.93
N ALA A 145 -3.97 14.84 11.62
CA ALA A 145 -5.33 14.78 12.12
C ALA A 145 -6.33 14.47 10.99
N ILE A 146 -7.14 13.43 11.19
CA ILE A 146 -8.12 13.00 10.19
C ILE A 146 -9.22 14.05 10.06
N ASN A 147 -9.50 14.43 8.82
CA ASN A 147 -10.58 15.36 8.50
C ASN A 147 -11.66 14.65 7.68
N ALA A 148 -12.89 14.61 8.21
CA ALA A 148 -14.04 13.98 7.56
C ALA A 148 -14.34 14.58 6.18
N ARG A 149 -14.14 15.89 5.99
CA ARG A 149 -14.28 16.54 4.68
C ARG A 149 -13.23 16.04 3.69
N HIS A 150 -12.00 15.82 4.15
CA HIS A 150 -10.93 15.27 3.32
C HIS A 150 -11.23 13.81 2.93
N LEU A 151 -11.62 12.97 3.90
CA LEU A 151 -12.05 11.58 3.66
C LEU A 151 -13.18 11.50 2.62
N LEU A 152 -14.21 12.36 2.78
CA LEU A 152 -15.33 12.41 1.85
C LEU A 152 -14.87 12.79 0.43
N THR A 153 -14.00 13.78 0.33
CA THR A 153 -13.44 14.25 -0.95
C THR A 153 -12.69 13.13 -1.66
N GLN A 154 -11.90 12.33 -0.94
CA GLN A 154 -11.18 11.21 -1.54
C GLN A 154 -12.12 10.07 -1.95
N TYR A 155 -13.12 9.77 -1.12
CA TYR A 155 -14.17 8.80 -1.47
C TYR A 155 -14.92 9.19 -2.76
N GLU A 156 -15.31 10.44 -2.91
CA GLU A 156 -16.01 10.93 -4.11
C GLU A 156 -15.13 10.91 -5.36
N ARG A 157 -13.85 11.27 -5.22
CA ARG A 157 -12.87 11.17 -6.32
C ARG A 157 -12.64 9.73 -6.74
N TYR A 158 -12.51 8.81 -5.78
CA TYR A 158 -12.42 7.38 -6.07
C TYR A 158 -13.67 6.84 -6.78
N LYS A 159 -14.86 7.22 -6.30
CA LYS A 159 -16.14 6.81 -6.91
C LYS A 159 -16.28 7.32 -8.34
N SER A 160 -15.93 8.57 -8.61
CA SER A 160 -16.05 9.16 -9.96
C SER A 160 -15.08 8.54 -10.98
N LYS A 161 -13.92 8.04 -10.53
CA LYS A 161 -12.97 7.30 -11.37
C LYS A 161 -13.41 5.88 -11.74
N LYS A 162 -14.30 5.25 -10.94
CA LYS A 162 -14.82 3.89 -11.19
C LYS A 162 -15.99 3.83 -12.18
N VAL A 163 -16.58 4.98 -12.53
CA VAL A 163 -17.78 5.09 -13.38
C VAL A 163 -17.41 5.39 -14.85
N LYS A 164 -16.13 5.35 -15.20
CA LYS A 164 -15.63 5.42 -16.58
C LYS A 164 -15.05 4.07 -16.98
#